data_AF-A0AAW7RW17-F1
#
_entry.id   AF-A0AAW7RW17-F1
#
_cell.length_a   1.000
_cell.length_b   1.000
_cell.length_c   1.000
_cell.angle_alpha   90.00
_cell.angle_beta   90.00
_cell.angle_gamma   90.00
#
_symmetry.space_group_name_H-M   'P 1'
#
loop_
_entity.id
_entity.type
_entity.pdbx_description
1 polymer ?
#
loop_
_entity_poly.entity_id
_entity_poly.type
_entity_poly.pdbx_seq_one_letter_code
_entity_poly.pdbx_strand_id
1 'polypeptide(L)'
;MTTEVQLNGVRYAIGKLSAMQQFHVSRRIAPIIPPMIPVLMKFYAELEQADVVREQARTNAALAALAEDVGGGEPLGTASPATEADHSRELLSLVDAIAPVLQPFADALAGLKDEDAEYVFGTCLSVVERWQGPGWAKIWSAAQKTSMFDDIGIDVMLPLVVRVVVANLGPFISGLLTSQASSPAAT
;
A
#
# COMPACT_ATOMS: atom_id res chain seq x y z
N MET A 1 -1.12 5.64 19.36
CA MET A 1 0.20 5.63 18.70
C MET A 1 0.05 6.30 17.34
N THR A 2 0.84 7.33 17.09
CA THR A 2 0.95 8.04 15.81
C THR A 2 1.87 7.21 14.92
N THR A 3 1.42 6.88 13.71
CA THR A 3 2.24 6.09 12.76
C THR A 3 3.07 7.04 11.92
N GLU A 4 4.40 6.92 11.95
CA GLU A 4 5.28 7.74 11.11
C GLU A 4 5.69 7.01 9.84
N VAL A 5 5.79 7.75 8.73
CA VAL A 5 6.11 7.22 7.41
C VAL A 5 7.01 8.20 6.65
N GLN A 6 7.89 7.69 5.78
CA GLN A 6 8.75 8.52 4.95
C GLN A 6 8.38 8.33 3.49
N LEU A 7 8.10 9.43 2.79
CA LEU A 7 7.76 9.47 1.36
C LEU A 7 8.57 10.60 0.72
N ASN A 8 9.23 10.33 -0.42
CA ASN A 8 10.06 11.30 -1.14
C ASN A 8 11.10 12.01 -0.23
N GLY A 9 11.69 11.27 0.72
CA GLY A 9 12.64 11.81 1.71
C GLY A 9 12.02 12.64 2.85
N VAL A 10 10.74 12.97 2.77
CA VAL A 10 10.00 13.76 3.76
C VAL A 10 9.32 12.85 4.78
N ARG A 11 9.38 13.23 6.06
CA ARG A 11 8.70 12.52 7.15
C ARG A 11 7.27 13.03 7.33
N TYR A 12 6.35 12.09 7.48
CA TYR A 12 4.94 12.33 7.75
C TYR A 12 4.48 11.57 8.99
N ALA A 13 3.60 12.19 9.76
CA ALA A 13 2.94 11.60 10.92
C ALA A 13 1.45 11.41 10.62
N ILE A 14 0.96 10.20 10.85
CA ILE A 14 -0.44 9.82 10.66
C ILE A 14 -1.15 9.88 12.01
N GLY A 15 -2.08 10.82 12.14
CA GLY A 15 -2.94 10.99 13.29
C GLY A 15 -4.10 10.00 13.34
N LYS A 16 -4.95 10.18 14.36
CA LYS A 16 -6.13 9.36 14.58
C LYS A 16 -7.40 10.06 14.09
N LEU A 17 -8.21 9.33 13.33
CA LEU A 17 -9.57 9.72 13.01
C LEU A 17 -10.46 9.51 14.24
N SER A 18 -11.40 10.43 14.47
CA SER A 18 -12.49 10.23 15.45
C SER A 18 -13.37 9.04 15.04
N ALA A 19 -14.11 8.47 16.00
CA ALA A 19 -15.00 7.34 15.74
C ALA A 19 -16.03 7.63 14.63
N MET A 20 -16.60 8.84 14.61
CA MET A 20 -17.57 9.24 13.57
C MET A 20 -16.91 9.39 12.20
N GLN A 21 -15.68 9.92 12.13
CA GLN A 21 -14.91 9.97 10.88
C GLN A 21 -14.58 8.57 10.38
N GLN A 22 -14.15 7.67 11.27
CA GLN A 22 -13.90 6.27 10.92
C GLN A 22 -15.14 5.60 10.34
N PHE A 23 -16.30 5.79 10.98
CA PHE A 23 -17.58 5.26 10.48
C PHE A 23 -17.99 5.85 9.12
N HIS A 24 -17.82 7.16 8.92
CA HIS A 24 -18.16 7.81 7.65
C HIS A 24 -17.20 7.44 6.50
N VAL A 25 -15.91 7.33 6.79
CA VAL A 25 -14.92 6.86 5.81
C VAL A 25 -15.20 5.39 5.48
N SER A 26 -15.43 4.54 6.49
CA SER A 26 -15.68 3.11 6.27
C SER A 26 -16.93 2.85 5.42
N ARG A 27 -18.03 3.56 5.68
CA ARG A 27 -19.27 3.45 4.90
C ARG A 27 -19.08 3.86 3.43
N ARG A 28 -18.20 4.82 3.15
CA ARG A 28 -17.94 5.33 1.79
C ARG A 28 -17.02 4.44 0.98
N ILE A 29 -16.04 3.81 1.63
CA ILE A 29 -15.15 2.85 0.97
C ILE A 29 -15.77 1.45 0.90
N ALA A 30 -16.78 1.14 1.72
CA ALA A 30 -17.41 -0.18 1.79
C ALA A 30 -17.87 -0.74 0.43
N PRO A 31 -18.46 0.04 -0.50
CA PRO A 31 -18.84 -0.47 -1.82
C PRO A 31 -17.65 -0.98 -2.66
N ILE A 32 -16.45 -0.46 -2.39
CA ILE A 32 -15.20 -0.86 -3.07
C ILE A 32 -14.64 -2.15 -2.47
N ILE A 33 -14.98 -2.52 -1.23
CA ILE A 33 -14.38 -3.69 -0.56
C ILE A 33 -14.74 -5.02 -1.25
N PRO A 34 -16.02 -5.35 -1.55
CA PRO A 34 -16.36 -6.62 -2.20
C PRO A 34 -15.64 -6.91 -3.52
N PRO A 35 -15.60 -5.99 -4.52
CA PRO A 35 -14.86 -6.23 -5.75
C PRO A 35 -13.34 -6.34 -5.53
N MET A 36 -12.82 -5.83 -4.40
CA MET A 36 -11.40 -5.93 -4.03
C MET A 36 -11.01 -7.23 -3.33
N ILE A 37 -11.95 -8.05 -2.86
CA ILE A 37 -11.63 -9.30 -2.15
C ILE A 37 -10.75 -10.24 -3.00
N PRO A 38 -11.08 -10.53 -4.28
CA PRO A 38 -10.26 -11.42 -5.10
C PRO A 38 -8.85 -10.90 -5.31
N VAL A 39 -8.73 -9.58 -5.47
CA VAL A 39 -7.46 -8.86 -5.64
C VAL A 39 -6.60 -9.02 -4.40
N LEU A 40 -7.19 -8.73 -3.24
CA LEU A 40 -6.54 -8.81 -1.95
C LEU A 40 -6.09 -10.24 -1.63
N MET A 41 -6.95 -11.24 -1.91
CA MET A 41 -6.63 -12.66 -1.70
C MET A 41 -5.50 -13.13 -2.61
N LYS A 42 -5.53 -12.77 -3.91
CA LYS A 42 -4.45 -13.11 -4.84
C LYS A 42 -3.13 -12.46 -4.42
N PHE A 43 -3.17 -11.19 -4.01
CA PHE A 43 -1.98 -10.48 -3.53
C PHE A 43 -1.39 -11.14 -2.27
N TYR A 44 -2.23 -11.53 -1.29
CA TYR A 44 -1.75 -12.28 -0.11
C TYR A 44 -1.13 -13.63 -0.50
N ALA A 45 -1.77 -14.39 -1.40
CA ALA A 45 -1.23 -15.67 -1.86
C ALA A 45 0.11 -15.51 -2.60
N GLU A 46 0.26 -14.46 -3.42
CA GLU A 46 1.52 -14.14 -4.11
C GLU A 46 2.62 -13.71 -3.13
N LEU A 47 2.29 -12.94 -2.09
CA LEU A 47 3.23 -12.58 -1.02
C LEU A 47 3.71 -13.83 -0.26
N GLU A 48 2.80 -14.71 0.14
CA GLU A 48 3.15 -15.98 0.80
C GLU A 48 4.05 -16.84 -0.11
N GLN A 49 3.72 -16.96 -1.39
CA GLN A 49 4.55 -17.69 -2.36
C GLN A 49 5.93 -17.05 -2.52
N ALA A 50 6.02 -15.72 -2.61
CA ALA A 50 7.30 -15.02 -2.72
C ALA A 50 8.18 -15.23 -1.47
N ASP A 51 7.59 -15.25 -0.28
CA ASP A 51 8.30 -15.53 0.96
C ASP A 51 8.78 -16.98 1.03
N VAL A 52 7.96 -17.94 0.61
CA VAL A 52 8.35 -19.35 0.47
C VAL A 52 9.50 -19.51 -0.54
N VAL A 53 9.44 -18.84 -1.70
CA VAL A 53 10.51 -18.89 -2.71
C VAL A 53 11.82 -18.30 -2.16
N ARG A 54 11.75 -17.17 -1.44
CA ARG A 54 12.93 -16.57 -0.79
C ARG A 54 13.51 -17.48 0.30
N GLU A 55 12.67 -18.11 1.10
CA GLU A 55 13.09 -19.04 2.14
C GLU A 55 13.72 -20.32 1.55
N GLN A 56 13.13 -20.85 0.48
CA GLN A 56 13.69 -21.97 -0.26
C GLN A 56 15.03 -21.61 -0.90
N ALA A 57 15.16 -20.42 -1.49
CA ALA A 57 16.41 -19.94 -2.07
C ALA A 57 17.51 -19.81 -0.99
N ARG A 58 17.17 -19.30 0.19
CA ARG A 58 18.09 -19.25 1.35
C ARG A 58 18.51 -20.65 1.80
N THR A 59 17.58 -21.59 1.86
CA THR A 59 17.85 -22.98 2.26
C THR A 59 18.75 -23.68 1.24
N ASN A 60 18.47 -23.51 -0.05
CA ASN A 60 19.29 -24.07 -1.13
C ASN A 60 20.69 -23.46 -1.14
N ALA A 61 20.82 -22.14 -0.92
CA ALA A 61 22.11 -21.47 -0.81
C ALA A 61 22.89 -21.93 0.42
N ALA A 62 22.23 -22.13 1.57
CA ALA A 62 22.86 -22.68 2.76
C ALA A 62 23.34 -24.12 2.53
N LEU A 63 22.54 -24.94 1.83
CA LEU A 63 22.92 -26.30 1.45
C LEU A 63 24.12 -26.30 0.48
N ALA A 64 24.13 -25.38 -0.49
CA ALA A 64 25.24 -25.21 -1.43
C ALA A 64 26.52 -24.75 -0.71
N ALA A 65 26.44 -23.81 0.23
CA ALA A 65 27.58 -23.36 1.03
C ALA A 65 28.19 -24.47 1.89
N LEU A 66 27.36 -25.40 2.40
CA LEU A 66 27.83 -26.61 3.09
C LEU A 66 28.50 -27.61 2.14
N ALA A 67 28.13 -27.60 0.85
CA ALA A 67 28.74 -28.42 -0.19
C ALA A 67 30.02 -27.78 -0.77
N GLU A 68 30.15 -26.46 -0.69
CA GLU A 68 31.28 -25.66 -1.19
C GLU A 68 32.45 -25.51 -0.18
N ASP A 69 32.47 -26.27 0.92
CA ASP A 69 33.70 -26.50 1.72
C ASP A 69 34.79 -27.28 0.92
N VAL A 70 34.59 -27.45 -0.39
CA VAL A 70 35.60 -27.87 -1.37
C VAL A 70 35.52 -26.98 -2.63
N GLY A 71 36.24 -25.86 -2.62
CA GLY A 71 36.72 -25.20 -3.85
C GLY A 71 36.13 -23.82 -4.13
N GLY A 72 36.90 -22.77 -3.83
CA GLY A 72 36.52 -21.38 -4.06
C GLY A 72 36.79 -20.83 -5.45
N GLY A 73 36.33 -19.58 -5.66
CA GLY A 73 36.79 -18.68 -6.72
C GLY A 73 35.72 -17.71 -7.20
N GLU A 74 35.75 -16.46 -6.70
CA GLU A 74 35.08 -15.31 -7.35
C GLU A 74 35.77 -14.96 -8.68
N PRO A 75 35.10 -14.19 -9.57
CA PRO A 75 35.44 -12.76 -9.56
C PRO A 75 34.27 -11.78 -9.81
N LEU A 76 34.48 -10.62 -9.19
CA LEU A 76 33.90 -9.28 -9.41
C LEU A 76 33.82 -8.83 -10.88
N GLY A 77 32.80 -8.03 -11.24
CA GLY A 77 32.76 -7.34 -12.53
C GLY A 77 31.60 -6.35 -12.77
N THR A 78 31.85 -5.08 -12.44
CA THR A 78 31.38 -3.82 -13.08
C THR A 78 29.89 -3.61 -13.41
N ALA A 79 29.26 -2.67 -12.70
CA ALA A 79 27.93 -2.12 -13.02
C ALA A 79 27.92 -1.36 -14.36
N SER A 80 27.08 -1.82 -15.28
CA SER A 80 26.89 -1.32 -16.65
C SER A 80 25.53 -0.57 -16.76
N PRO A 81 25.34 0.40 -17.68
CA PRO A 81 24.09 1.16 -17.92
C PRO A 81 22.84 0.32 -18.28
N ALA A 82 22.95 -1.01 -18.27
CA ALA A 82 21.84 -1.94 -18.43
C ALA A 82 20.78 -1.86 -17.32
N THR A 83 21.13 -1.35 -16.13
CA THR A 83 20.28 -1.41 -14.93
C THR A 83 18.94 -0.66 -15.06
N GLU A 84 18.89 0.49 -15.74
CA GLU A 84 17.64 1.29 -15.88
C GLU A 84 16.66 0.70 -16.91
N ALA A 85 17.18 0.20 -18.03
CA ALA A 85 16.38 -0.50 -19.05
C ALA A 85 15.85 -1.85 -18.54
N ASP A 86 16.54 -2.45 -17.55
CA ASP A 86 16.12 -3.67 -16.89
C ASP A 86 15.04 -3.40 -15.82
N HIS A 87 15.21 -2.36 -14.99
CA HIS A 87 14.20 -1.95 -14.01
C HIS A 87 12.87 -1.57 -14.65
N SER A 88 12.92 -0.89 -15.79
CA SER A 88 11.70 -0.56 -16.55
C SER A 88 11.03 -1.81 -17.11
N ARG A 89 11.79 -2.76 -17.66
CA ARG A 89 11.25 -4.05 -18.15
C ARG A 89 10.67 -4.91 -17.02
N GLU A 90 11.30 -4.89 -15.85
CA GLU A 90 10.84 -5.56 -14.64
C GLU A 90 9.58 -4.91 -14.06
N LEU A 91 9.50 -3.57 -14.03
CA LEU A 91 8.28 -2.85 -13.65
C LEU A 91 7.12 -3.14 -14.61
N LEU A 92 7.37 -3.16 -15.93
CA LEU A 92 6.35 -3.48 -16.93
C LEU A 92 5.85 -4.93 -16.79
N SER A 93 6.73 -5.91 -16.58
CA SER A 93 6.33 -7.30 -16.38
C SER A 93 5.53 -7.49 -15.09
N LEU A 94 5.88 -6.74 -14.04
CA LEU A 94 5.16 -6.73 -12.77
C LEU A 94 3.77 -6.09 -12.93
N VAL A 95 3.65 -5.01 -13.71
CA VAL A 95 2.36 -4.40 -14.09
C VAL A 95 1.49 -5.38 -14.88
N ASP A 96 2.04 -6.07 -15.89
CA ASP A 96 1.29 -7.05 -16.69
C ASP A 96 0.80 -8.24 -15.84
N ALA A 97 1.60 -8.69 -14.87
CA ALA A 97 1.22 -9.76 -13.95
C ALA A 97 0.05 -9.38 -13.03
N ILE A 98 -0.02 -8.11 -12.61
CA ILE A 98 -1.07 -7.60 -11.71
C ILE A 98 -2.25 -6.97 -12.47
N ALA A 99 -2.13 -6.65 -13.76
CA ALA A 99 -3.17 -5.99 -14.54
C ALA A 99 -4.55 -6.69 -14.51
N PRO A 100 -4.67 -8.02 -14.64
CA PRO A 100 -5.95 -8.73 -14.52
C PRO A 100 -6.58 -8.61 -13.12
N VAL A 101 -5.73 -8.38 -12.11
CA VAL A 101 -6.10 -8.19 -10.71
C VAL A 101 -6.50 -6.73 -10.44
N LEU A 102 -6.02 -5.79 -11.25
CA LEU A 102 -6.33 -4.37 -11.09
C LEU A 102 -7.66 -3.97 -11.73
N GLN A 103 -8.25 -4.76 -12.64
CA GLN A 103 -9.51 -4.38 -13.29
C GLN A 103 -10.67 -4.18 -12.30
N PRO A 104 -10.96 -5.11 -11.35
CA PRO A 104 -12.00 -4.90 -10.35
C PRO A 104 -11.72 -3.70 -9.43
N PHE A 105 -10.44 -3.39 -9.21
CA PHE A 105 -10.03 -2.18 -8.49
C PHE A 105 -10.33 -0.91 -9.29
N ALA A 106 -10.00 -0.90 -10.58
CA ALA A 106 -10.28 0.21 -11.48
C ALA A 106 -11.78 0.46 -11.62
N ASP A 107 -12.58 -0.59 -11.77
CA ASP A 107 -14.05 -0.50 -11.84
C ASP A 107 -14.63 0.03 -10.52
N ALA A 108 -14.09 -0.41 -9.39
CA ALA A 108 -14.52 0.07 -8.08
C ALA A 108 -14.13 1.54 -7.83
N LEU A 109 -12.96 1.97 -8.30
CA LEU A 109 -12.57 3.39 -8.29
C LEU A 109 -13.46 4.22 -9.23
N ALA A 110 -13.80 3.71 -10.41
CA ALA A 110 -14.70 4.38 -11.35
C ALA A 110 -16.13 4.48 -10.82
N GLY A 111 -16.57 3.53 -9.99
CA GLY A 111 -17.86 3.56 -9.32
C GLY A 111 -17.93 4.46 -8.08
N LEU A 112 -16.80 5.01 -7.62
CA LEU A 112 -16.77 5.92 -6.48
C LEU A 112 -17.28 7.29 -6.90
N LYS A 113 -18.27 7.81 -6.19
CA LYS A 113 -18.76 9.17 -6.43
C LYS A 113 -17.70 10.20 -6.05
N ASP A 114 -17.62 11.29 -6.80
CA ASP A 114 -16.73 12.41 -6.51
C ASP A 114 -16.90 12.92 -5.06
N GLU A 115 -18.15 13.03 -4.58
CA GLU A 115 -18.45 13.47 -3.21
C GLU A 115 -17.84 12.57 -2.13
N ASP A 116 -17.80 11.26 -2.39
CA ASP A 116 -17.27 10.27 -1.46
C ASP A 116 -15.74 10.23 -1.53
N ALA A 117 -15.17 10.35 -2.74
CA ALA A 117 -13.74 10.47 -2.95
C ALA A 117 -13.18 11.73 -2.24
N GLU A 118 -13.77 12.90 -2.49
CA GLU A 118 -13.39 14.16 -1.85
C GLU A 118 -13.48 14.08 -0.32
N TYR A 119 -14.56 13.49 0.19
CA TYR A 119 -14.73 13.32 1.63
C TYR A 119 -13.63 12.44 2.25
N VAL A 120 -13.33 11.31 1.62
CA VAL A 120 -12.30 10.36 2.08
C VAL A 120 -10.93 11.03 2.04
N PHE A 121 -10.57 11.70 0.94
CA PHE A 121 -9.31 12.44 0.82
C PHE A 121 -9.19 13.51 1.88
N GLY A 122 -10.16 14.43 1.98
CA GLY A 122 -10.08 15.54 2.92
C GLY A 122 -10.06 15.09 4.38
N THR A 123 -10.86 14.08 4.73
CA THR A 123 -10.88 13.52 6.09
C THR A 123 -9.56 12.86 6.44
N CYS A 124 -9.02 12.02 5.54
CA CYS A 124 -7.77 11.31 5.79
C CYS A 124 -6.57 12.28 5.86
N LEU A 125 -6.46 13.22 4.93
CA LEU A 125 -5.33 14.16 4.88
C LEU A 125 -5.38 15.18 6.03
N SER A 126 -6.55 15.47 6.60
CA SER A 126 -6.69 16.37 7.77
C SER A 126 -5.96 15.88 9.04
N VAL A 127 -5.74 14.57 9.15
CA VAL A 127 -5.02 13.98 10.29
C VAL A 127 -3.55 13.74 9.99
N VAL A 128 -3.05 14.14 8.82
CA VAL A 128 -1.65 13.98 8.45
C VAL A 128 -0.86 15.27 8.67
N GLU A 129 0.34 15.10 9.22
CA GLU A 129 1.30 16.17 9.42
C GLU A 129 2.62 15.85 8.74
N ARG A 130 3.30 16.90 8.25
CA ARG A 130 4.64 16.83 7.66
C ARG A 130 5.66 17.43 8.63
N TRP A 131 6.81 16.79 8.73
CA TRP A 131 7.96 17.34 9.44
C TRP A 131 8.59 18.47 8.62
N GLN A 132 8.76 19.64 9.24
CA GLN A 132 9.34 20.83 8.59
C GLN A 132 10.69 21.26 9.18
N GLY A 133 11.25 20.49 10.12
CA GLY A 133 12.48 20.84 10.84
C GLY A 133 12.22 21.30 12.27
N PRO A 134 11.54 22.43 12.52
CA PRO A 134 11.25 22.90 13.88
C PRO A 134 9.98 22.28 14.47
N GLY A 135 9.18 21.58 13.68
CA GLY A 135 7.96 20.95 14.14
C GLY A 135 7.15 20.25 13.04
N TRP A 136 5.96 19.83 13.42
CA TRP A 136 4.97 19.19 12.57
C TRP A 136 3.95 20.22 12.07
N ALA A 137 3.63 20.15 10.78
CA ALA A 137 2.65 21.04 10.15
C ALA A 137 1.57 20.22 9.43
N LYS A 138 0.31 20.61 9.56
CA LYS A 138 -0.80 19.99 8.82
C LYS A 138 -0.58 20.12 7.33
N ILE A 139 -0.79 19.03 6.60
CA ILE A 139 -0.65 19.04 5.15
C ILE A 139 -1.91 19.47 4.42
N TRP A 140 -3.05 19.50 5.10
CA TRP A 140 -4.36 19.70 4.49
C TRP A 140 -5.14 20.83 5.15
N SER A 141 -5.67 21.73 4.32
CA SER A 141 -6.64 22.73 4.74
C SER A 141 -8.05 22.19 4.53
N ALA A 142 -8.75 21.88 5.62
CA ALA A 142 -10.15 21.45 5.55
C ALA A 142 -11.08 22.54 4.99
N ALA A 143 -10.76 23.81 5.22
CA ALA A 143 -11.56 24.95 4.75
C ALA A 143 -11.43 25.16 3.23
N GLN A 144 -10.21 25.05 2.70
CA GLN A 144 -9.92 25.27 1.28
C GLN A 144 -9.95 23.98 0.45
N LYS A 145 -10.14 22.82 1.10
CA LYS A 145 -10.08 21.48 0.50
C LYS A 145 -8.84 21.28 -0.40
N THR A 146 -7.68 21.73 0.07
CA THR A 146 -6.42 21.62 -0.70
C THR A 146 -5.22 21.41 0.22
N SER A 147 -4.11 20.99 -0.39
CA SER A 147 -2.81 20.89 0.26
C SER A 147 -2.34 22.26 0.75
N MET A 148 -1.68 22.29 1.90
CA MET A 148 -0.97 23.47 2.40
C MET A 148 0.43 23.62 1.79
N PHE A 149 0.86 22.64 1.00
CA PHE A 149 2.19 22.57 0.41
C PHE A 149 2.10 22.28 -1.09
N ASP A 150 2.76 23.11 -1.90
CA ASP A 150 2.73 23.01 -3.36
C ASP A 150 3.50 21.80 -3.90
N ASP A 151 4.46 21.27 -3.14
CA ASP A 151 5.23 20.08 -3.51
C ASP A 151 4.51 18.76 -3.22
N ILE A 152 3.33 18.80 -2.60
CA ILE A 152 2.51 17.61 -2.34
C ILE A 152 1.49 17.43 -3.47
N GLY A 153 1.83 16.54 -4.40
CA GLY A 153 0.93 16.08 -5.46
C GLY A 153 0.15 14.82 -5.09
N ILE A 154 -0.63 14.32 -6.07
CA ILE A 154 -1.42 13.10 -5.94
C ILE A 154 -0.57 11.86 -5.62
N ASP A 155 0.68 11.85 -6.11
CA ASP A 155 1.70 10.83 -5.87
C ASP A 155 2.06 10.67 -4.39
N VAL A 156 1.93 11.74 -3.60
CA VAL A 156 2.14 11.71 -2.15
C VAL A 156 0.81 11.60 -1.40
N MET A 157 -0.24 12.30 -1.85
CA MET A 157 -1.55 12.29 -1.17
C MET A 157 -2.17 10.89 -1.14
N LEU A 158 -2.19 10.17 -2.27
CA LEU A 158 -2.86 8.89 -2.37
C LEU A 158 -2.23 7.84 -1.44
N PRO A 159 -0.89 7.65 -1.40
CA PRO A 159 -0.25 6.76 -0.42
C PRO A 159 -0.53 7.15 1.03
N LEU A 160 -0.61 8.44 1.35
CA LEU A 160 -0.96 8.90 2.70
C LEU A 160 -2.39 8.54 3.06
N VAL A 161 -3.36 8.76 2.15
CA VAL A 161 -4.76 8.35 2.33
C VAL A 161 -4.86 6.86 2.61
N VAL A 162 -4.20 6.02 1.80
CA VAL A 162 -4.20 4.56 1.99
C VAL A 162 -3.64 4.20 3.37
N ARG A 163 -2.52 4.79 3.77
CA ARG A 163 -1.91 4.53 5.09
C ARG A 163 -2.79 4.99 6.25
N VAL A 164 -3.50 6.12 6.11
CA VAL A 164 -4.48 6.60 7.11
C VAL A 164 -5.63 5.60 7.24
N VAL A 165 -6.18 5.12 6.11
CA VAL A 165 -7.24 4.12 6.08
C VAL A 165 -6.79 2.84 6.78
N VAL A 166 -5.62 2.30 6.45
CA VAL A 166 -5.10 1.08 7.10
C VAL A 166 -4.87 1.30 8.61
N ALA A 167 -4.25 2.41 9.00
CA ALA A 167 -3.91 2.70 10.40
C ALA A 167 -5.11 3.02 11.29
N ASN A 168 -6.24 3.46 10.72
CA ASN A 168 -7.45 3.85 11.45
C ASN A 168 -8.61 2.88 11.28
N LEU A 169 -8.69 2.14 10.18
CA LEU A 169 -9.79 1.23 9.86
C LEU A 169 -9.37 -0.24 9.80
N GLY A 170 -8.07 -0.56 9.96
CA GLY A 170 -7.56 -1.94 9.90
C GLY A 170 -8.40 -2.96 10.68
N PRO A 171 -8.65 -2.76 11.98
CA PRO A 171 -9.47 -3.69 12.77
C PRO A 171 -10.91 -3.86 12.25
N PHE A 172 -11.52 -2.78 11.75
CA PHE A 172 -12.87 -2.82 11.19
C PHE A 172 -12.91 -3.59 9.86
N ILE A 173 -11.96 -3.32 8.95
CA ILE A 173 -11.86 -3.99 7.66
C ILE A 173 -11.56 -5.48 7.84
N SER A 174 -10.63 -5.83 8.73
CA SER A 174 -10.36 -7.23 9.09
C SER A 174 -11.62 -7.91 9.62
N GLY A 175 -12.37 -7.25 10.50
CA GLY A 175 -13.66 -7.75 10.99
C GLY A 175 -14.66 -8.03 9.86
N LEU A 176 -14.84 -7.09 8.93
CA LEU A 176 -15.72 -7.28 7.77
C LEU A 176 -15.27 -8.47 6.89
N LEU A 177 -13.97 -8.56 6.59
CA LEU A 177 -13.44 -9.64 5.76
C LEU A 177 -13.62 -11.01 6.42
N THR A 178 -13.36 -11.13 7.72
CA THR A 178 -13.59 -12.36 8.47
C THR A 178 -15.07 -12.72 8.55
N SER A 179 -15.98 -11.76 8.76
CA SER A 179 -17.42 -12.01 8.76
C SER A 179 -17.95 -12.45 7.40
N GLN A 180 -17.47 -11.86 6.31
CA GLN A 180 -17.85 -12.26 4.95
C GLN A 180 -17.33 -13.66 4.62
N ALA A 181 -16.09 -13.98 5.00
CA ALA A 181 -15.50 -15.31 4.82
C ALA A 181 -16.17 -16.40 5.67
N SER A 182 -16.81 -16.02 6.78
CA SER A 182 -17.51 -16.96 7.69
C SER A 182 -18.98 -17.17 7.33
N SER A 183 -19.50 -16.55 6.25
CA SER A 183 -20.85 -16.83 5.78
C SER A 183 -20.91 -18.25 5.22
N PRO A 184 -21.78 -19.15 5.75
CA PRO A 184 -22.02 -20.43 5.12
C PRO A 184 -22.57 -20.15 3.72
N ALA A 185 -22.03 -20.84 2.71
CA ALA A 185 -22.61 -20.84 1.37
C ALA A 185 -24.12 -21.01 1.49
N ALA A 186 -24.89 -20.03 1.03
CA ALA A 186 -26.33 -20.16 0.94
C ALA A 186 -26.61 -21.34 0.00
N THR A 187 -27.08 -22.44 0.59
CA THR A 187 -27.60 -23.64 -0.09
C THR A 187 -28.75 -23.30 -1.01
#